data_AF-A0A2M9NV44-F1
#
_entry.id   AF-A0A2M9NV44-F1
#
_cell.length_a   1.000
_cell.length_b   1.000
_cell.length_c   1.000
_cell.angle_alpha   90.00
_cell.angle_beta   90.00
_cell.angle_gamma   90.00
#
_symmetry.space_group_name_H-M   'P 1'
#
loop_
_entity.id
_entity.type
_entity.pdbx_description
1 polymer ?
#
loop_
_entity_poly.entity_id
_entity_poly.type
_entity_poly.pdbx_seq_one_letter_code
_entity_poly.pdbx_strand_id
1 'polypeptide(L)'
;YYDGTLFQRSDDRKAPHNSYISFADILKGAKEKGYEMKGAPEPLAFLTKEEAAGIQGESALKAEISYGLKEYDVEYEYDATDKKYKRYSNGEQTVEYKSHNPILLDNILIIEADHQVIDEKGRRKIDLKSGGKGYLLQRGKVNEVEWVNESGRIVPVKNDEEAGLIPGKTWINIIPDQPGLEQDVSF
;
A
#
# COMPACT_ATOMS: atom_id res chain seq x y z
N TYR A 1 4.33 -21.58 -18.02
CA TYR A 1 5.66 -22.23 -17.99
C TYR A 1 6.09 -22.61 -16.58
N TYR A 2 5.92 -21.74 -15.56
CA TYR A 2 6.34 -22.07 -14.19
C TYR A 2 5.25 -22.61 -13.24
N ASP A 3 4.00 -22.73 -13.73
CA ASP A 3 2.91 -23.34 -12.98
C ASP A 3 3.17 -24.84 -12.75
N GLY A 4 3.07 -25.30 -11.52
CA GLY A 4 3.42 -26.67 -11.11
C GLY A 4 4.93 -26.95 -11.03
N THR A 5 5.78 -25.92 -11.15
CA THR A 5 7.25 -26.04 -10.95
C THR A 5 7.73 -25.09 -9.88
N LEU A 6 7.94 -23.81 -10.20
CA LEU A 6 8.30 -22.77 -9.23
C LEU A 6 7.06 -22.25 -8.50
N PHE A 7 5.92 -22.19 -9.20
CA PHE A 7 4.63 -21.89 -8.59
C PHE A 7 3.95 -23.18 -8.13
N GLN A 8 3.47 -23.16 -6.89
CA GLN A 8 2.77 -24.27 -6.25
C GLN A 8 1.27 -24.00 -6.17
N ARG A 9 0.48 -25.07 -6.24
CA ARG A 9 -0.98 -25.03 -6.09
C ARG A 9 -1.36 -25.57 -4.72
N SER A 10 -1.97 -24.74 -3.89
CA SER A 10 -2.59 -25.16 -2.63
C SER A 10 -3.88 -25.92 -2.93
N ASP A 11 -4.10 -27.00 -2.21
CA ASP A 11 -5.33 -27.80 -2.18
C ASP A 11 -6.41 -27.19 -1.25
N ASP A 12 -6.02 -26.36 -0.28
CA ASP A 12 -6.92 -25.62 0.61
C ASP A 12 -7.81 -24.60 -0.13
N ARG A 13 -7.47 -24.23 -1.36
CA ARG A 13 -8.18 -23.20 -2.15
C ARG A 13 -8.45 -23.65 -3.58
N LYS A 14 -9.51 -23.08 -4.17
CA LYS A 14 -9.86 -23.33 -5.57
C LYS A 14 -9.10 -22.38 -6.51
N ALA A 15 -8.80 -22.88 -7.71
CA ALA A 15 -8.31 -22.04 -8.80
C ALA A 15 -9.35 -20.95 -9.14
N PRO A 16 -8.93 -19.72 -9.48
CA PRO A 16 -7.54 -19.28 -9.68
C PRO A 16 -6.81 -18.79 -8.39
N HIS A 17 -7.44 -18.82 -7.21
CA HIS A 17 -6.95 -18.22 -5.96
C HIS A 17 -6.05 -19.14 -5.11
N ASN A 18 -5.38 -20.11 -5.75
CA ASN A 18 -4.59 -21.14 -5.07
C ASN A 18 -3.13 -21.22 -5.53
N SER A 19 -2.66 -20.25 -6.33
CA SER A 19 -1.27 -20.20 -6.79
C SER A 19 -0.39 -19.45 -5.80
N TYR A 20 0.72 -20.06 -5.39
CA TYR A 20 1.70 -19.46 -4.48
C TYR A 20 3.12 -19.70 -4.98
N ILE A 21 4.07 -18.90 -4.51
CA ILE A 21 5.49 -19.07 -4.76
C ILE A 21 6.28 -18.79 -3.48
N SER A 22 7.36 -19.54 -3.24
CA SER A 22 8.26 -19.31 -2.11
C SER A 22 9.39 -18.34 -2.49
N PHE A 23 10.00 -17.67 -1.51
CA PHE A 23 11.18 -16.85 -1.78
C PHE A 23 12.35 -17.66 -2.36
N ALA A 24 12.51 -18.93 -1.94
CA ALA A 24 13.53 -19.81 -2.51
C ALA A 24 13.29 -20.08 -4.00
N ASP A 25 12.04 -20.28 -4.41
CA ASP A 25 11.68 -20.48 -5.82
C ASP A 25 11.80 -19.19 -6.64
N ILE A 26 11.54 -18.02 -6.04
CA ILE A 26 11.84 -16.72 -6.65
C ILE A 26 13.33 -16.62 -6.96
N LEU A 27 14.21 -16.94 -6.01
CA LEU A 27 15.67 -16.90 -6.21
C LEU A 27 16.13 -17.87 -7.29
N LYS A 28 15.52 -19.06 -7.37
CA LYS A 28 15.79 -20.04 -8.42
C LYS A 28 15.40 -19.49 -9.79
N GLY A 29 14.19 -18.93 -9.93
CA GLY A 29 13.72 -18.33 -11.17
C GLY A 29 14.57 -17.13 -11.61
N ALA A 30 14.97 -16.27 -10.66
CA ALA A 30 15.86 -15.14 -10.92
C ALA A 30 17.21 -15.62 -11.47
N LYS A 31 17.81 -16.66 -10.87
CA LYS A 31 19.05 -17.27 -11.35
C LYS A 31 18.91 -17.85 -12.76
N GLU A 32 17.83 -18.58 -13.05
CA GLU A 32 17.55 -19.14 -14.39
C GLU A 32 17.44 -18.06 -15.47
N LYS A 33 16.96 -16.86 -15.10
CA LYS A 33 16.82 -15.71 -16.01
C LYS A 33 18.03 -14.79 -16.02
N GLY A 34 19.05 -15.06 -15.21
CA GLY A 34 20.25 -14.22 -15.09
C GLY A 34 19.96 -12.86 -14.45
N TYR A 35 18.94 -12.75 -13.59
CA TYR A 35 18.66 -11.52 -12.85
C TYR A 35 19.62 -11.35 -11.67
N GLU A 36 20.12 -10.13 -11.48
CA GLU A 36 20.89 -9.75 -10.31
C GLU A 36 19.94 -9.54 -9.12
N MET A 37 20.24 -10.19 -8.01
CA MET A 37 19.46 -10.10 -6.76
C MET A 37 20.24 -9.43 -5.63
N LYS A 38 21.40 -8.84 -5.95
CA LYS A 38 22.25 -8.12 -5.00
C LYS A 38 22.01 -6.62 -5.09
N GLY A 39 22.18 -5.95 -3.95
CA GLY A 39 21.95 -4.52 -3.81
C GLY A 39 20.52 -4.24 -3.35
N ALA A 40 20.39 -3.43 -2.32
CA ALA A 40 19.10 -2.85 -1.96
C ALA A 40 18.82 -1.67 -2.90
N PRO A 41 17.54 -1.38 -3.20
CA PRO A 41 17.20 -0.12 -3.84
C PRO A 41 17.55 1.07 -2.92
N GLU A 42 17.67 2.25 -3.51
CA GLU A 42 17.82 3.49 -2.73
C GLU A 42 16.66 3.63 -1.73
N PRO A 43 16.95 4.01 -0.48
CA PRO A 43 15.92 4.18 0.54
C PRO A 43 14.97 5.33 0.17
N LEU A 44 13.77 5.29 0.73
CA LEU A 44 12.90 6.47 0.82
C LEU A 44 13.38 7.36 1.97
N ALA A 45 12.90 8.60 2.03
CA ALA A 45 13.11 9.43 3.21
C ALA A 45 12.38 8.82 4.42
N PHE A 46 13.10 8.71 5.53
CA PHE A 46 12.56 8.24 6.79
C PHE A 46 12.79 9.27 7.89
N LEU A 47 11.76 9.48 8.71
CA LEU A 47 11.81 10.35 9.87
C LEU A 47 12.69 9.75 10.97
N THR A 48 13.45 10.62 11.64
CA THR A 48 14.06 10.35 12.94
C THR A 48 13.01 10.14 14.02
N LYS A 49 13.44 9.69 15.21
CA LYS A 49 12.51 9.50 16.34
C LYS A 49 11.91 10.82 16.81
N GLU A 50 12.71 11.87 16.79
CA GLU A 50 12.35 13.22 17.19
C GLU A 50 11.33 13.82 16.22
N GLU A 51 11.58 13.70 14.91
CA GLU A 51 10.63 14.13 13.88
C GLU A 51 9.32 13.32 13.95
N ALA A 52 9.41 12.00 14.11
CA ALA A 52 8.23 11.14 14.24
C ALA A 52 7.39 11.43 15.50
N ALA A 53 8.00 11.94 16.57
CA ALA A 53 7.29 12.38 17.77
C ALA A 53 6.63 13.76 17.59
N GLY A 54 7.18 14.57 16.68
CA GLY A 54 6.71 15.92 16.37
C GLY A 54 5.70 16.01 15.21
N ILE A 55 5.24 14.87 14.66
CA ILE A 55 4.27 14.86 13.56
C ILE A 55 3.02 15.66 13.93
N GLN A 56 2.75 16.69 13.11
CA GLN A 56 1.55 17.50 13.18
C GLN A 56 0.49 16.95 12.20
N GLY A 57 -0.73 17.44 12.31
CA GLY A 57 -1.83 17.05 11.43
C GLY A 57 -3.16 16.92 12.17
N GLU A 58 -4.22 16.72 11.40
CA GLU A 58 -5.54 16.47 11.94
C GLU A 58 -5.61 15.08 12.58
N SER A 59 -6.49 14.92 13.57
CA SER A 59 -6.64 13.62 14.22
C SER A 59 -7.35 12.65 13.29
N ALA A 60 -6.71 11.53 12.97
CA ALA A 60 -7.27 10.45 12.17
C ALA A 60 -6.91 9.11 12.83
N LEU A 61 -7.71 8.74 13.83
CA LEU A 61 -7.56 7.46 14.53
C LEU A 61 -8.17 6.31 13.73
N LYS A 62 -9.07 6.63 12.81
CA LYS A 62 -9.63 5.71 11.83
C LYS A 62 -9.49 6.30 10.44
N ALA A 63 -9.54 5.43 9.44
CA ALA A 63 -9.72 5.82 8.05
C ALA A 63 -10.48 4.72 7.32
N GLU A 64 -11.46 5.09 6.51
CA GLU A 64 -12.20 4.19 5.64
C GLU A 64 -11.97 4.63 4.19
N ILE A 65 -11.67 3.67 3.31
CA ILE A 65 -11.44 3.89 1.88
C ILE A 65 -12.46 3.07 1.11
N SER A 66 -13.30 3.74 0.33
CA SER A 66 -14.27 3.05 -0.51
C SER A 66 -13.69 2.63 -1.84
N TYR A 67 -13.97 1.39 -2.23
CA TYR A 67 -13.67 0.87 -3.57
C TYR A 67 -14.96 0.53 -4.35
N GLY A 68 -16.04 1.22 -4.04
CA GLY A 68 -17.33 1.16 -4.72
C GLY A 68 -18.36 0.28 -4.01
N LEU A 69 -18.11 -1.03 -3.91
CA LEU A 69 -18.99 -1.90 -3.10
C LEU A 69 -18.44 -2.01 -1.68
N LYS A 70 -19.35 -1.99 -0.70
CA LYS A 70 -19.00 -2.04 0.73
C LYS A 70 -18.12 -3.22 1.14
N GLU A 71 -18.26 -4.36 0.46
CA GLU A 71 -17.42 -5.55 0.70
C GLU A 71 -15.95 -5.36 0.26
N TYR A 72 -15.65 -4.35 -0.55
CA TYR A 72 -14.28 -3.99 -0.97
C TYR A 72 -13.70 -2.83 -0.17
N ASP A 73 -14.50 -2.19 0.67
CA ASP A 73 -14.04 -1.09 1.49
C ASP A 73 -12.96 -1.59 2.47
N VAL A 74 -12.00 -0.70 2.72
CA VAL A 74 -10.83 -0.96 3.53
C VAL A 74 -10.84 0.01 4.70
N GLU A 75 -10.62 -0.51 5.89
CA GLU A 75 -10.57 0.29 7.10
C GLU A 75 -9.18 0.20 7.74
N TYR A 76 -8.74 1.30 8.33
CA TYR A 76 -7.54 1.39 9.14
C TYR A 76 -7.90 1.91 10.52
N GLU A 77 -7.40 1.25 11.57
CA GLU A 77 -7.57 1.68 12.94
C GLU A 77 -6.21 1.86 13.62
N TYR A 78 -5.97 3.05 14.15
CA TYR A 78 -4.74 3.38 14.87
C TYR A 78 -4.83 2.96 16.35
N ASP A 79 -3.85 2.17 16.78
CA ASP A 79 -3.64 1.81 18.17
C ASP A 79 -2.58 2.74 18.78
N ALA A 80 -2.97 3.62 19.69
CA ALA A 80 -2.06 4.59 20.31
C ALA A 80 -1.04 3.94 21.28
N THR A 81 -1.35 2.74 21.79
CA THR A 81 -0.45 2.00 22.70
C THR A 81 0.71 1.42 21.91
N ASP A 82 0.38 0.68 20.84
CA ASP A 82 1.37 0.06 19.98
C ASP A 82 1.98 1.05 18.97
N LYS A 83 1.30 2.17 18.78
CA LYS A 83 1.57 3.21 17.78
C LYS A 83 1.61 2.65 16.36
N LYS A 84 0.64 1.76 16.05
CA LYS A 84 0.50 1.05 14.78
C LYS A 84 -0.92 1.14 14.25
N TYR A 85 -1.08 1.00 12.93
CA TYR A 85 -2.37 0.80 12.30
C TYR A 85 -2.65 -0.69 12.10
N LYS A 86 -3.90 -1.09 12.35
CA LYS A 86 -4.48 -2.38 11.94
C LYS A 86 -5.29 -2.12 10.67
N ARG A 87 -5.26 -3.05 9.72
CA ARG A 87 -6.04 -2.99 8.48
C ARG A 87 -7.17 -4.00 8.52
N TYR A 88 -8.34 -3.61 8.04
CA TYR A 88 -9.50 -4.47 7.85
C TYR A 88 -9.98 -4.39 6.41
N SER A 89 -10.59 -5.47 5.92
CA SER A 89 -11.21 -5.54 4.59
C SER A 89 -12.48 -6.36 4.75
N ASN A 90 -13.61 -5.83 4.29
CA ASN A 90 -14.91 -6.48 4.51
C ASN A 90 -15.17 -6.80 6.00
N GLY A 91 -14.76 -5.90 6.90
CA GLY A 91 -14.86 -6.08 8.36
C GLY A 91 -13.91 -7.14 8.97
N GLU A 92 -13.11 -7.85 8.18
CA GLU A 92 -12.15 -8.83 8.68
C GLU A 92 -10.74 -8.25 8.79
N GLN A 93 -10.07 -8.54 9.90
CA GLN A 93 -8.71 -8.06 10.13
C GLN A 93 -7.72 -8.73 9.17
N THR A 94 -6.85 -7.91 8.57
CA THR A 94 -5.75 -8.39 7.73
C THR A 94 -4.68 -9.04 8.59
N VAL A 95 -4.48 -10.36 8.43
CA VAL A 95 -3.52 -11.16 9.18
C VAL A 95 -2.61 -11.96 8.26
N GLU A 96 -1.45 -12.39 8.77
CA GLU A 96 -0.64 -13.40 8.10
C GLU A 96 -1.32 -14.77 8.23
N TYR A 97 -1.53 -15.48 7.12
CA TYR A 97 -2.38 -16.66 7.07
C TYR A 97 -1.93 -17.81 8.00
N LYS A 98 -0.63 -18.10 8.10
CA LYS A 98 -0.16 -19.26 8.88
C LYS A 98 -0.22 -18.99 10.39
N SER A 99 0.30 -17.85 10.80
CA SER A 99 0.44 -17.47 12.20
C SER A 99 -0.80 -16.78 12.77
N HIS A 100 -1.69 -16.29 11.91
CA HIS A 100 -2.83 -15.43 12.27
C HIS A 100 -2.41 -14.12 12.97
N ASN A 101 -1.13 -13.76 12.88
CA ASN A 101 -0.63 -12.53 13.45
C ASN A 101 -1.17 -11.32 12.66
N PRO A 102 -1.65 -10.27 13.35
CA PRO A 102 -2.01 -9.00 12.72
C PRO A 102 -0.89 -8.41 11.86
N ILE A 103 -1.25 -7.96 10.66
CA ILE A 103 -0.38 -7.08 9.89
C ILE A 103 -0.50 -5.66 10.47
N LEU A 104 0.55 -5.24 11.17
CA LEU A 104 0.64 -3.91 11.78
C LEU A 104 1.46 -2.95 10.89
N LEU A 105 0.98 -1.72 10.76
CA LEU A 105 1.52 -0.73 9.82
C LEU A 105 1.94 0.55 10.56
N ASP A 106 2.92 1.26 10.01
CA ASP A 106 3.45 2.52 10.54
C ASP A 106 2.96 3.72 9.73
N ASN A 107 2.81 3.53 8.41
CA ASN A 107 2.36 4.54 7.47
C ASN A 107 1.24 4.00 6.60
N ILE A 108 0.18 4.79 6.39
CA ILE A 108 -0.77 4.57 5.30
C ILE A 108 -0.62 5.75 4.34
N LEU A 109 -0.34 5.45 3.07
CA LEU A 109 -0.35 6.45 2.01
C LEU A 109 -1.54 6.17 1.11
N ILE A 110 -2.45 7.12 0.97
CA ILE A 110 -3.61 7.03 0.09
C ILE A 110 -3.37 8.06 -1.01
N ILE A 111 -3.39 7.63 -2.27
CA ILE A 111 -3.20 8.55 -3.40
C ILE A 111 -4.38 8.47 -4.35
N GLU A 112 -4.72 9.60 -4.95
CA GLU A 112 -5.54 9.62 -6.15
C GLU A 112 -4.68 9.63 -7.41
N ALA A 113 -5.13 8.87 -8.42
CA ALA A 113 -4.48 8.79 -9.71
C ALA A 113 -5.54 8.64 -10.82
N ASP A 114 -5.25 9.18 -12.01
CA ASP A 114 -6.15 9.07 -13.15
C ASP A 114 -6.35 7.59 -13.56
N HIS A 115 -7.62 7.19 -13.67
CA HIS A 115 -8.05 5.85 -14.08
C HIS A 115 -8.82 5.90 -15.38
N GLN A 116 -8.26 5.33 -16.44
CA GLN A 116 -8.86 5.36 -17.77
C GLN A 116 -9.23 3.97 -18.27
N VAL A 117 -10.42 3.83 -18.86
CA VAL A 117 -10.78 2.62 -19.61
C VAL A 117 -10.00 2.61 -20.92
N ILE A 118 -9.26 1.53 -21.19
CA ILE A 118 -8.34 1.44 -22.33
C ILE A 118 -8.75 0.43 -23.40
N ASP A 119 -9.81 -0.35 -23.16
CA ASP A 119 -10.34 -1.28 -24.15
C ASP A 119 -11.84 -1.52 -23.97
N GLU A 120 -12.48 -2.12 -24.99
CA GLU A 120 -13.90 -2.49 -24.98
C GLU A 120 -14.26 -3.55 -23.92
N LYS A 121 -13.25 -4.19 -23.31
CA LYS A 121 -13.44 -5.16 -22.22
C LYS A 121 -13.50 -4.50 -20.86
N GLY A 122 -13.38 -3.16 -20.80
CA GLY A 122 -13.46 -2.38 -19.58
C GLY A 122 -12.18 -2.41 -18.74
N ARG A 123 -11.04 -2.86 -19.30
CA ARG A 123 -9.78 -2.82 -18.55
C ARG A 123 -9.36 -1.38 -18.29
N ARG A 124 -8.80 -1.13 -17.11
CA ARG A 124 -8.36 0.19 -16.69
C ARG A 124 -6.84 0.29 -16.69
N LYS A 125 -6.34 1.44 -17.13
CA LYS A 125 -4.97 1.90 -16.92
C LYS A 125 -5.00 2.92 -15.79
N ILE A 126 -3.99 2.88 -14.94
CA ILE A 126 -3.78 3.84 -13.86
C ILE A 126 -2.54 4.68 -14.22
N ASP A 127 -2.66 6.00 -14.18
CA ASP A 127 -1.51 6.88 -14.40
C ASP A 127 -0.71 7.06 -13.11
N LEU A 128 0.38 6.30 -13.00
CA LEU A 128 1.33 6.42 -11.88
C LEU A 128 2.51 7.35 -12.19
N LYS A 129 2.43 8.20 -13.23
CA LYS A 129 3.53 9.09 -13.64
C LYS A 129 3.27 10.56 -13.36
N SER A 130 2.03 11.00 -13.54
CA SER A 130 1.69 12.43 -13.49
C SER A 130 1.69 13.03 -12.08
N GLY A 131 1.72 12.19 -11.05
CA GLY A 131 1.52 12.65 -9.67
C GLY A 131 0.04 12.94 -9.39
N GLY A 132 -0.23 13.46 -8.20
CA GLY A 132 -1.58 13.78 -7.76
C GLY A 132 -1.63 14.10 -6.27
N LYS A 133 -2.83 14.22 -5.72
CA LYS A 133 -2.99 14.44 -4.28
C LYS A 133 -2.96 13.12 -3.51
N GLY A 134 -2.79 13.22 -2.20
CA GLY A 134 -2.84 12.09 -1.31
C GLY A 134 -3.07 12.48 0.14
N TYR A 135 -3.33 11.47 0.94
CA TYR A 135 -3.31 11.53 2.39
C TYR A 135 -2.19 10.64 2.92
N LEU A 136 -1.35 11.19 3.79
CA LEU A 136 -0.34 10.45 4.54
C LEU A 136 -0.79 10.35 6.00
N LEU A 137 -1.08 9.12 6.45
CA LEU A 137 -1.47 8.83 7.81
C LEU A 137 -0.31 8.23 8.60
N GLN A 138 -0.01 8.88 9.72
CA GLN A 138 1.11 8.58 10.58
C GLN A 138 0.77 8.94 12.03
N ARG A 139 1.09 8.08 13.00
CA ARG A 139 0.85 8.32 14.45
C ARG A 139 -0.58 8.76 14.81
N GLY A 140 -1.60 8.24 14.13
CA GLY A 140 -3.00 8.62 14.36
C GLY A 140 -3.33 10.04 13.86
N LYS A 141 -2.49 10.58 12.97
CA LYS A 141 -2.67 11.86 12.32
C LYS A 141 -2.80 11.67 10.81
N VAL A 142 -3.51 12.58 10.16
CA VAL A 142 -3.55 12.69 8.70
C VAL A 142 -2.96 14.03 8.28
N ASN A 143 -2.21 13.99 7.17
CA ASN A 143 -1.77 15.15 6.44
C ASN A 143 -2.14 15.01 4.97
N GLU A 144 -2.67 16.09 4.39
CA GLU A 144 -2.66 16.27 2.94
C GLU A 144 -1.22 16.35 2.44
N VAL A 145 -0.98 15.61 1.37
CA VAL A 145 0.28 15.56 0.63
C VAL A 145 -0.03 15.57 -0.86
N GLU A 146 0.98 15.89 -1.65
CA GLU A 146 1.01 15.48 -3.05
C GLU A 146 1.80 14.17 -3.14
N TRP A 147 1.69 13.47 -4.26
CA TRP A 147 2.62 12.41 -4.61
C TRP A 147 3.19 12.66 -6.00
N VAL A 148 4.45 12.29 -6.18
CA VAL A 148 5.16 12.39 -7.45
C VAL A 148 5.73 11.02 -7.84
N ASN A 149 6.01 10.83 -9.13
CA ASN A 149 6.78 9.70 -9.59
C ASN A 149 8.27 10.05 -9.63
N GLU A 150 9.05 9.45 -8.73
CA GLU A 150 10.50 9.56 -8.76
C GLU A 150 11.14 8.23 -9.11
N SER A 151 11.67 8.14 -10.34
CA SER A 151 12.32 6.92 -10.84
C SER A 151 11.44 5.67 -10.72
N GLY A 152 10.14 5.81 -10.97
CA GLY A 152 9.16 4.72 -10.88
C GLY A 152 8.58 4.48 -9.47
N ARG A 153 8.95 5.31 -8.48
CA ARG A 153 8.43 5.21 -7.10
C ARG A 153 7.38 6.29 -6.85
N ILE A 154 6.35 5.94 -6.09
CA ILE A 154 5.35 6.89 -5.57
C ILE A 154 5.95 7.51 -4.31
N VAL A 155 6.30 8.79 -4.38
CA VAL A 155 6.94 9.52 -3.29
C VAL A 155 5.99 10.60 -2.79
N PRO A 156 5.58 10.60 -1.50
CA PRO A 156 4.76 11.67 -0.95
C PRO A 156 5.60 12.94 -0.76
N VAL A 157 5.01 14.09 -1.08
CA VAL A 157 5.64 15.42 -1.03
C VAL A 157 4.74 16.36 -0.27
N LYS A 158 5.32 17.21 0.57
CA LYS A 158 4.60 18.27 1.29
C LYS A 158 5.46 19.53 1.32
N ASN A 159 4.89 20.66 0.88
CA ASN A 159 5.61 21.93 0.75
C ASN A 159 6.88 21.80 -0.10
N ASP A 160 6.78 21.12 -1.26
CA ASP A 160 7.88 20.88 -2.21
C ASP A 160 9.06 20.02 -1.67
N GLU A 161 8.91 19.40 -0.49
CA GLU A 161 9.89 18.48 0.09
C GLU A 161 9.32 17.06 0.27
N GLU A 162 10.16 16.03 0.13
CA GLU A 162 9.74 14.64 0.38
C GLU A 162 9.24 14.48 1.82
N ALA A 163 8.00 14.02 1.96
CA ALA A 163 7.39 13.77 3.25
C ALA A 163 7.94 12.45 3.82
N GLY A 164 8.80 12.56 4.82
CA GLY A 164 9.44 11.39 5.43
C GLY A 164 8.45 10.37 6.00
N LEU A 165 8.76 9.09 5.81
CA LEU A 165 7.99 7.98 6.37
C LEU A 165 8.47 7.62 7.78
N ILE A 166 7.59 7.09 8.63
CA ILE A 166 8.00 6.44 9.86
C ILE A 166 8.74 5.14 9.50
N PRO A 167 9.92 4.87 10.07
CA PRO A 167 10.60 3.59 9.90
C PRO A 167 9.69 2.42 10.27
N GLY A 168 9.33 1.59 9.28
CA GLY A 168 8.38 0.51 9.47
C GLY A 168 7.65 0.11 8.20
N LYS A 169 6.47 -0.49 8.35
CA LYS A 169 5.68 -0.97 7.21
C LYS A 169 4.78 0.14 6.67
N THR A 170 4.77 0.32 5.36
CA THR A 170 3.89 1.25 4.66
C THR A 170 2.89 0.49 3.81
N TRP A 171 1.64 0.93 3.83
CA TRP A 171 0.60 0.44 2.92
C TRP A 171 0.16 1.57 2.01
N ILE A 172 0.18 1.33 0.69
CA ILE A 172 -0.23 2.32 -0.30
C ILE A 172 -1.59 1.90 -0.87
N ASN A 173 -2.57 2.79 -0.79
CA ASN A 173 -3.86 2.68 -1.46
C ASN A 173 -3.85 3.63 -2.66
N ILE A 174 -4.31 3.13 -3.80
CA ILE A 174 -4.42 3.92 -5.04
C ILE A 174 -5.90 3.92 -5.40
N ILE A 175 -6.51 5.11 -5.39
CA ILE A 175 -7.91 5.32 -5.75
C ILE A 175 -8.00 6.13 -7.06
N PRO A 176 -9.14 6.11 -7.76
CA PRO A 176 -9.41 7.04 -8.85
C PRO A 176 -9.38 8.49 -8.34
N ASP A 177 -8.98 9.42 -9.20
CA ASP A 177 -9.10 10.87 -8.98
C ASP A 177 -10.51 11.42 -9.25
N GLN A 178 -11.44 10.54 -9.63
CA GLN A 178 -12.86 10.83 -9.83
C GLN A 178 -13.69 9.67 -9.25
N PRO A 179 -14.43 9.87 -8.15
CA PRO A 179 -14.70 11.15 -7.50
C PRO A 179 -13.53 11.71 -6.67
N GLY A 180 -12.53 10.89 -6.31
CA GLY A 180 -11.30 11.34 -5.66
C GLY A 180 -11.31 11.23 -4.14
N LEU A 181 -10.23 11.71 -3.51
CA LEU A 181 -9.97 11.54 -2.08
C LEU A 181 -11.11 12.02 -1.16
N GLU A 182 -11.67 13.21 -1.44
CA GLU A 182 -12.69 13.83 -0.58
C GLU A 182 -13.98 13.02 -0.49
N GLN A 183 -14.26 12.18 -1.51
CA GLN A 183 -15.47 11.38 -1.58
C GLN A 183 -15.24 9.92 -1.19
N ASP A 184 -14.08 9.37 -1.54
CA ASP A 184 -13.75 7.96 -1.34
C ASP A 184 -13.04 7.68 -0.01
N VAL A 185 -12.59 8.71 0.72
CA VAL A 185 -11.89 8.57 2.00
C VAL A 185 -12.60 9.32 3.11
N SER A 186 -12.73 8.69 4.29
CA SER A 186 -13.23 9.32 5.51
C SER A 186 -12.37 8.95 6.72
N PHE A 187 -12.41 9.74 7.80
CA PHE A 187 -11.56 9.62 9.00
C PHE A 187 -12.36 9.56 10.29
#